data_AF-A0A2D9Z2Q5-F1
#
_entry.id   AF-A0A2D9Z2Q5-F1
#
_cell.length_a   1.000
_cell.length_b   1.000
_cell.length_c   1.000
_cell.angle_alpha   90.00
_cell.angle_beta   90.00
_cell.angle_gamma   90.00
#
_symmetry.space_group_name_H-M   'P 1'
#
loop_
_entity.id
_entity.type
_entity.pdbx_description
1 polymer ?
#
loop_
_entity_poly.entity_id
_entity_poly.type
_entity_poly.pdbx_seq_one_letter_code
_entity_poly.pdbx_strand_id
1 'polypeptide(L)'
;MGLHHLLIGLSSETGLFILTGTIAGIIATLVASNISQKKNREAKLKEYELEAKQIISEAKIAAKEAAISYKSEAEKELSSARDRLRDEEDKLKSQTNQIEDREDSLRKQEKMVQTNQQRLTDKLQIAEQRQKELDKLLDKHRSSLMELTNLSKEEATTQLLKLLEDELEQEMGAVILKHEKSLQEVCEEKSREMLIMTMQRYASAHTADSTTSTVDIPSDEMKGRIIGREGRNIRAFEKATGVDVIIDDTPGVVIVSSFDPVRREIARRSLSDLITDGRIHPSRIEEVVKETEGVIEKFIMKKGEEAAVEVNVNGLHERVIYMLGRLHFRTSYSQNVLRHSVEVAFIAGMLAEMVGLDADIARRAGLLHDIGKAADHELEGGHPQIGADLLKRHGESTEVVHAAFGHHDEIVSEYPYTVLTATGDACSASRPGARRESLDRYIKRMEELESIAREHNGVQQAYAIQAGRELRVIISSEKADDESAAKVARAIAKQFEEQLTYPGEIKVTVIRESRFTEFAR
;
A
#
# COMPACT_ATOMS: atom_id res chain seq x y z
N MET A 1 -28.90 70.34 -134.10
CA MET A 1 -29.71 71.48 -134.60
C MET A 1 -29.16 72.74 -133.96
N GLY A 2 -28.46 73.57 -134.74
CA GLY A 2 -28.01 74.93 -134.37
C GLY A 2 -26.99 75.02 -133.23
N LEU A 3 -26.05 75.96 -133.17
CA LEU A 3 -25.64 77.09 -134.01
C LEU A 3 -24.18 77.28 -133.56
N HIS A 4 -23.16 77.09 -134.40
CA HIS A 4 -22.57 78.16 -135.21
C HIS A 4 -22.67 79.56 -134.57
N HIS A 5 -21.48 80.10 -134.25
CA HIS A 5 -21.15 81.47 -133.81
C HIS A 5 -20.82 81.63 -132.32
N LEU A 6 -19.53 81.52 -131.99
CA LEU A 6 -18.75 82.70 -131.57
C LEU A 6 -17.26 82.42 -131.78
N LEU A 7 -16.74 83.13 -132.77
CA LEU A 7 -15.36 83.17 -133.23
C LEU A 7 -14.44 83.80 -132.18
N ILE A 8 -13.17 83.42 -132.24
CA ILE A 8 -11.99 84.13 -131.72
C ILE A 8 -11.54 83.71 -130.31
N GLY A 9 -10.47 82.90 -130.32
CA GLY A 9 -9.27 83.18 -129.54
C GLY A 9 -9.37 83.00 -128.04
N LEU A 10 -9.24 81.76 -127.56
CA LEU A 10 -8.77 81.53 -126.21
C LEU A 10 -7.56 80.61 -126.24
N SER A 11 -6.44 81.23 -125.86
CA SER A 11 -5.08 80.76 -125.87
C SER A 11 -4.90 79.52 -124.99
N SER A 12 -3.89 78.73 -125.36
CA SER A 12 -3.37 77.55 -124.67
C SER A 12 -2.90 77.78 -123.22
N GLU A 13 -3.11 78.96 -122.64
CA GLU A 13 -2.59 79.35 -121.32
C GLU A 13 -3.52 78.96 -120.15
N THR A 14 -4.85 78.87 -120.37
CA THR A 14 -5.81 78.73 -119.26
C THR A 14 -5.92 77.32 -118.68
N GLY A 15 -5.74 76.26 -119.49
CA GLY A 15 -5.75 74.87 -119.02
C GLY A 15 -4.58 74.52 -118.07
N LEU A 16 -3.51 75.31 -118.10
CA LEU A 16 -2.33 75.10 -117.28
C LEU A 16 -2.53 75.55 -115.82
N PHE A 17 -3.38 76.56 -115.58
CA PHE A 17 -3.55 77.15 -114.24
C PHE A 17 -4.40 76.29 -113.28
N ILE A 18 -5.41 75.57 -113.79
CA ILE A 18 -6.27 74.74 -112.93
C ILE A 18 -5.52 73.47 -112.47
N LEU A 19 -4.77 72.85 -113.39
CA LEU A 19 -3.98 71.66 -113.08
C LEU A 19 -2.90 71.95 -112.04
N THR A 20 -2.24 73.11 -112.15
CA THR A 20 -1.22 73.55 -111.19
C THR A 20 -1.79 73.84 -109.80
N GLY A 21 -2.98 74.45 -109.71
CA GLY A 21 -3.67 74.70 -108.44
C GLY A 21 -4.03 73.43 -107.67
N THR A 22 -4.59 72.42 -108.33
CA THR A 22 -4.94 71.14 -107.69
C THR A 22 -3.73 70.35 -107.23
N ILE A 23 -2.65 70.36 -108.01
CA ILE A 23 -1.40 69.70 -107.65
C ILE A 23 -0.78 70.39 -106.42
N ALA A 24 -0.80 71.72 -106.36
CA ALA A 24 -0.30 72.48 -105.22
C ALA A 24 -1.07 72.19 -103.92
N GLY A 25 -2.39 72.05 -103.98
CA GLY A 25 -3.23 71.73 -102.80
C GLY A 25 -2.99 70.33 -102.23
N ILE A 26 -2.83 69.33 -103.10
CA ILE A 26 -2.50 67.95 -102.71
C ILE A 26 -1.10 67.87 -102.11
N ILE A 27 -0.14 68.62 -102.68
CA ILE A 27 1.22 68.70 -102.13
C ILE A 27 1.21 69.35 -100.74
N ALA A 28 0.48 70.46 -100.55
CA ALA A 28 0.44 71.16 -99.26
C ALA A 28 -0.16 70.30 -98.12
N THR A 29 -1.20 69.52 -98.40
CA THR A 29 -1.81 68.61 -97.41
C THR A 29 -0.92 67.41 -97.10
N LEU A 30 -0.27 66.82 -98.10
CA LEU A 30 0.74 65.77 -97.90
C LEU A 30 1.93 66.25 -97.08
N VAL A 31 2.38 67.49 -97.28
CA VAL A 31 3.48 68.09 -96.50
C VAL A 31 3.05 68.34 -95.05
N ALA A 32 1.85 68.90 -94.83
CA ALA A 32 1.34 69.15 -93.47
C ALA A 32 1.09 67.85 -92.69
N SER A 33 0.55 66.81 -93.33
CA SER A 33 0.35 65.49 -92.69
C SER A 33 1.69 64.84 -92.36
N ASN A 34 2.69 64.93 -93.25
CA ASN A 34 4.03 64.43 -93.00
C ASN A 34 4.72 65.15 -91.84
N ILE A 35 4.57 66.48 -91.71
CA ILE A 35 5.15 67.25 -90.59
C ILE A 35 4.48 66.87 -89.25
N SER A 36 3.15 66.73 -89.23
CA SER A 36 2.42 66.34 -88.02
C SER A 36 2.73 64.89 -87.60
N GLN A 37 2.76 63.96 -88.55
CA GLN A 37 3.18 62.58 -88.28
C GLN A 37 4.65 62.51 -87.82
N LYS A 38 5.53 63.36 -88.35
CA LYS A 38 6.93 63.44 -87.91
C LYS A 38 7.04 63.93 -86.47
N LYS A 39 6.32 64.99 -86.09
CA LYS A 39 6.28 65.49 -84.70
C LYS A 39 5.71 64.46 -83.73
N ASN A 40 4.65 63.75 -84.11
CA ASN A 40 4.07 62.70 -83.25
C ASN A 40 5.00 61.47 -83.13
N ARG A 41 5.73 61.13 -84.19
CA ARG A 41 6.80 60.12 -84.13
C ARG A 41 7.93 60.55 -83.21
N GLU A 42 8.38 61.80 -83.30
CA GLU A 42 9.44 62.34 -82.44
C GLU A 42 9.01 62.43 -80.97
N ALA A 43 7.76 62.80 -80.68
CA ALA A 43 7.22 62.81 -79.33
C ALA A 43 7.14 61.40 -78.72
N LYS A 44 6.61 60.42 -79.47
CA LYS A 44 6.59 59.01 -79.04
C LYS A 44 7.98 58.42 -78.91
N LEU A 45 8.93 58.78 -79.78
CA LEU A 45 10.33 58.37 -79.67
C LEU A 45 10.95 58.90 -78.37
N LYS A 46 10.72 60.16 -78.02
CA LYS A 46 11.20 60.73 -76.75
C LYS A 46 10.57 60.07 -75.54
N GLU A 47 9.28 59.74 -75.60
CA GLU A 47 8.57 59.01 -74.56
C GLU A 47 9.16 57.60 -74.37
N TYR A 48 9.33 56.85 -75.46
CA TYR A 48 9.99 55.53 -75.42
C TYR A 48 11.45 55.60 -74.99
N GLU A 49 12.20 56.66 -75.32
CA GLU A 49 13.56 56.86 -74.83
C GLU A 49 13.59 57.13 -73.32
N LEU A 50 12.60 57.86 -72.80
CA LEU A 50 12.46 58.13 -71.36
C LEU A 50 12.06 56.88 -70.60
N GLU A 51 11.08 56.12 -71.10
CA GLU A 51 10.67 54.82 -70.54
C GLU A 51 11.83 53.82 -70.60
N ALA A 52 12.56 53.72 -71.71
CA ALA A 52 13.73 52.85 -71.82
C ALA A 52 14.83 53.25 -70.83
N LYS A 53 15.08 54.55 -70.65
CA LYS A 53 16.04 55.04 -69.63
C LYS A 53 15.57 54.70 -68.22
N GLN A 54 14.27 54.81 -67.94
CA GLN A 54 13.70 54.50 -66.65
C GLN A 54 13.79 52.99 -66.37
N ILE A 55 13.41 52.13 -67.31
CA ILE A 55 13.54 50.67 -67.21
C ILE A 55 15.01 50.27 -66.99
N ILE A 56 15.95 50.88 -67.72
CA ILE A 56 17.39 50.61 -67.54
C ILE A 56 17.87 51.07 -66.15
N SER A 57 17.37 52.20 -65.65
CA SER A 57 17.69 52.71 -64.32
C SER A 57 17.15 51.79 -63.22
N GLU A 58 15.89 51.40 -63.33
CA GLU A 58 15.23 50.46 -62.41
C GLU A 58 15.91 49.08 -62.44
N ALA A 59 16.25 48.56 -63.62
CA ALA A 59 17.01 47.32 -63.77
C ALA A 59 18.41 47.42 -63.14
N LYS A 60 19.09 48.56 -63.25
CA LYS A 60 20.39 48.79 -62.60
C LYS A 60 20.28 48.88 -61.08
N ILE A 61 19.22 49.48 -60.56
CA ILE A 61 18.97 49.55 -59.11
C ILE A 61 18.64 48.14 -58.59
N ALA A 62 17.73 47.42 -59.23
CA ALA A 62 17.39 46.04 -58.88
C ALA A 62 18.61 45.12 -58.93
N ALA A 63 19.48 45.25 -59.95
CA ALA A 63 20.72 44.49 -60.03
C ALA A 63 21.71 44.84 -58.90
N LYS A 64 21.81 46.12 -58.50
CA LYS A 64 22.63 46.54 -57.36
C LYS A 64 22.07 46.04 -56.03
N GLU A 65 20.76 46.11 -55.83
CA GLU A 65 20.10 45.59 -54.63
C GLU A 65 20.26 44.07 -54.52
N ALA A 66 20.08 43.34 -55.62
CA ALA A 66 20.34 41.90 -55.69
C ALA A 66 21.81 41.57 -55.38
N ALA A 67 22.77 42.35 -55.93
CA ALA A 67 24.19 42.15 -55.65
C ALA A 67 24.56 42.42 -54.17
N ILE A 68 23.97 43.46 -53.56
CA ILE A 68 24.17 43.77 -52.14
C ILE A 68 23.54 42.69 -51.26
N SER A 69 22.33 42.23 -51.60
CA SER A 69 21.65 41.14 -50.89
C SER A 69 22.47 39.86 -50.95
N TYR A 70 22.92 39.47 -52.15
CA TYR A 70 23.75 38.28 -52.34
C TYR A 70 25.07 38.37 -51.58
N LYS A 71 25.72 39.55 -51.60
CA LYS A 71 26.94 39.78 -50.83
C LYS A 71 26.69 39.68 -49.32
N SER A 72 25.59 40.25 -48.82
CA SER A 72 25.24 40.19 -47.40
C SER A 72 24.92 38.76 -46.96
N GLU A 73 24.23 38.00 -47.79
CA GLU A 73 23.91 36.59 -47.53
C GLU A 73 25.17 35.72 -47.54
N ALA A 74 26.06 35.92 -48.52
CA ALA A 74 27.36 35.26 -48.56
C ALA A 74 28.25 35.62 -47.36
N GLU A 75 28.25 36.88 -46.90
CA GLU A 75 28.98 37.30 -45.70
C GLU A 75 28.41 36.65 -44.43
N LYS A 76 27.09 36.53 -44.31
CA LYS A 76 26.44 35.81 -43.20
C LYS A 76 26.78 34.33 -43.22
N GLU A 77 26.72 33.68 -44.38
CA GLU A 77 27.07 32.28 -44.53
C GLU A 77 28.54 32.05 -44.16
N LEU A 78 29.45 32.90 -44.66
CA LEU A 78 30.87 32.85 -44.34
C LEU A 78 31.14 33.08 -42.84
N SER A 79 30.42 34.00 -42.20
CA SER A 79 30.51 34.21 -40.75
C SER A 79 30.06 32.96 -40.00
N SER A 80 28.91 32.39 -40.38
CA SER A 80 28.38 31.18 -39.74
C SER A 80 29.31 29.97 -39.94
N ALA A 81 29.96 29.85 -41.10
CA ALA A 81 30.95 28.81 -41.36
C ALA A 81 32.20 28.99 -40.51
N ARG A 82 32.66 30.23 -40.30
CA ARG A 82 33.78 30.55 -39.41
C ARG A 82 33.47 30.24 -37.95
N ASP A 83 32.26 30.57 -37.49
CA ASP A 83 31.84 30.28 -36.12
C ASP A 83 31.76 28.76 -35.89
N ARG A 84 31.20 28.00 -36.84
CA ARG A 84 31.19 26.53 -36.79
C ARG A 84 32.60 25.92 -36.77
N LEU A 85 33.50 26.43 -37.61
CA LEU A 85 34.90 25.96 -37.63
C LEU A 85 35.60 26.24 -36.29
N ARG A 86 35.36 27.41 -35.70
CA ARG A 86 35.92 27.77 -34.40
C ARG A 86 35.39 26.87 -33.29
N ASP A 87 34.09 26.58 -33.29
CA ASP A 87 33.48 25.65 -32.34
C ASP A 87 34.05 24.22 -32.49
N GLU A 88 34.32 23.78 -33.72
CA GLU A 88 34.97 22.49 -33.99
C GLU A 88 36.44 22.48 -33.54
N GLU A 89 37.20 23.56 -33.78
CA GLU A 89 38.57 23.71 -33.30
C GLU A 89 38.65 23.68 -31.77
N ASP A 90 37.76 24.38 -31.08
CA ASP A 90 37.71 24.41 -29.62
C ASP A 90 37.33 23.03 -29.04
N LYS A 91 36.41 22.30 -29.70
CA LYS A 91 36.07 20.91 -29.34
C LYS A 91 37.25 19.97 -29.55
N LEU A 92 37.92 20.06 -30.70
CA LEU A 92 39.10 19.25 -31.00
C LEU A 92 40.22 19.51 -29.99
N LYS A 93 40.47 20.79 -29.65
CA LYS A 93 41.46 21.15 -28.65
C LYS A 93 41.12 20.61 -27.26
N SER A 94 39.86 20.66 -26.86
CA SER A 94 39.40 20.05 -25.60
C SER A 94 39.60 18.52 -25.60
N GLN A 95 39.29 17.85 -26.71
CA GLN A 95 39.52 16.40 -26.86
C GLN A 95 41.02 16.07 -26.80
N THR A 96 41.88 16.83 -27.47
CA THR A 96 43.33 16.64 -27.42
C THR A 96 43.86 16.75 -26.00
N ASN A 97 43.46 17.79 -25.25
CA ASN A 97 43.88 17.93 -23.85
C ASN A 97 43.40 16.76 -22.98
N GLN A 98 42.17 16.27 -23.18
CA GLN A 98 41.66 15.09 -22.45
C GLN A 98 42.44 13.82 -22.79
N ILE A 99 42.91 13.68 -24.02
CA ILE A 99 43.74 12.54 -24.45
C ILE A 99 45.13 12.65 -23.80
N GLU A 100 45.74 13.83 -23.79
CA GLU A 100 47.04 14.08 -23.14
C GLU A 100 46.97 13.78 -21.63
N ASP A 101 45.93 14.25 -20.93
CA ASP A 101 45.72 13.97 -19.50
C ASP A 101 45.56 12.46 -19.22
N ARG A 102 44.87 11.74 -20.11
CA ARG A 102 44.73 10.29 -20.03
C ARG A 102 46.06 9.58 -20.29
N GLU A 103 46.83 10.03 -21.26
CA GLU A 103 48.15 9.47 -21.57
C GLU A 103 49.11 9.61 -20.38
N ASP A 104 49.13 10.79 -19.75
CA ASP A 104 49.94 11.04 -18.56
C ASP A 104 49.51 10.17 -17.36
N SER A 105 48.20 9.97 -17.19
CA SER A 105 47.66 9.06 -16.18
C SER A 105 48.08 7.61 -16.44
N LEU A 106 47.98 7.15 -17.69
CA LEU A 106 48.40 5.81 -18.11
C LEU A 106 49.90 5.60 -17.89
N ARG A 107 50.75 6.57 -18.25
CA ARG A 107 52.21 6.51 -18.00
C ARG A 107 52.53 6.41 -16.51
N LYS A 108 51.81 7.13 -15.65
CA LYS A 108 51.95 7.00 -14.18
C LYS A 108 51.54 5.61 -13.69
N GLN A 109 50.43 5.07 -14.19
CA GLN A 109 49.99 3.72 -13.86
C GLN A 109 50.99 2.66 -14.33
N GLU A 110 51.52 2.78 -15.55
CA GLU A 110 52.52 1.87 -16.10
C GLU A 110 53.79 1.85 -15.23
N LYS A 111 54.30 3.02 -14.85
CA LYS A 111 55.46 3.13 -13.96
C LYS A 111 55.19 2.49 -12.58
N MET A 112 53.98 2.66 -12.05
CA MET A 112 53.58 2.03 -10.79
C MET A 112 53.51 0.51 -10.92
N VAL A 113 52.96 -0.01 -12.02
CA VAL A 113 52.92 -1.45 -12.31
C VAL A 113 54.32 -2.02 -12.44
N GLN A 114 55.22 -1.37 -13.19
CA GLN A 114 56.62 -1.80 -13.32
C GLN A 114 57.33 -1.83 -11.95
N THR A 115 57.15 -0.79 -11.13
CA THR A 115 57.73 -0.74 -9.78
C THR A 115 57.19 -1.86 -8.89
N ASN A 116 55.88 -2.13 -8.96
CA ASN A 116 55.25 -3.22 -8.22
C ASN A 116 55.72 -4.59 -8.70
N GLN A 117 55.90 -4.77 -10.00
CA GLN A 117 56.41 -6.01 -10.60
C GLN A 117 57.84 -6.26 -10.16
N GLN A 118 58.70 -5.24 -10.17
CA GLN A 118 60.07 -5.35 -9.65
C GLN A 118 60.08 -5.73 -8.17
N ARG A 119 59.27 -5.05 -7.35
CA ARG A 119 59.13 -5.37 -5.92
C ARG A 119 58.61 -6.79 -5.69
N LEU A 120 57.72 -7.28 -6.56
CA LEU A 120 57.18 -8.63 -6.49
C LEU A 120 58.26 -9.67 -6.84
N THR A 121 59.03 -9.42 -7.89
CA THR A 121 60.17 -10.27 -8.28
C THR A 121 61.20 -10.37 -7.16
N ASP A 122 61.57 -9.25 -6.54
CA ASP A 122 62.50 -9.25 -5.40
C ASP A 122 61.94 -10.05 -4.22
N LYS A 123 60.64 -9.89 -3.92
CA LYS A 123 59.96 -10.70 -2.89
C LYS A 123 59.93 -12.19 -3.21
N LEU A 124 59.72 -12.55 -4.48
CA LEU A 124 59.73 -13.95 -4.93
C LEU A 124 61.13 -14.55 -4.78
N GLN A 125 62.19 -13.82 -5.14
CA GLN A 125 63.56 -14.27 -4.92
C GLN A 125 63.89 -14.45 -3.44
N ILE A 126 63.48 -13.51 -2.58
CA ILE A 126 63.64 -13.64 -1.13
C ILE A 126 62.85 -14.84 -0.60
N ALA A 127 61.62 -15.06 -1.08
CA ALA A 127 60.80 -16.19 -0.69
C ALA A 127 61.42 -17.53 -1.14
N GLU A 128 61.93 -17.63 -2.36
CA GLU A 128 62.66 -18.81 -2.85
C GLU A 128 63.92 -19.08 -2.03
N GLN A 129 64.68 -18.04 -1.66
CA GLN A 129 65.86 -18.19 -0.83
C GLN A 129 65.49 -18.68 0.57
N ARG A 130 64.45 -18.10 1.18
CA ARG A 130 63.90 -18.56 2.46
C ARG A 130 63.37 -19.99 2.38
N GLN A 131 62.72 -20.36 1.29
CA GLN A 131 62.24 -21.73 1.06
C GLN A 131 63.42 -22.70 1.03
N LYS A 132 64.49 -22.39 0.27
CA LYS A 132 65.71 -23.21 0.24
C LYS A 132 66.39 -23.31 1.61
N GLU A 133 66.37 -22.24 2.41
CA GLU A 133 66.87 -22.26 3.77
C GLU A 133 65.99 -23.11 4.69
N LEU A 134 64.66 -22.99 4.58
CA LEU A 134 63.68 -23.80 5.30
C LEU A 134 63.79 -25.28 4.96
N ASP A 135 63.96 -25.64 3.68
CA ASP A 135 64.12 -27.02 3.24
C ASP A 135 65.39 -27.63 3.84
N LYS A 136 66.51 -26.88 3.84
CA LYS A 136 67.75 -27.30 4.51
C LYS A 136 67.57 -27.47 6.02
N LEU A 137 66.81 -26.58 6.65
CA LEU A 137 66.54 -26.61 8.09
C LEU A 137 65.60 -27.77 8.45
N LEU A 138 64.60 -28.04 7.61
CA LEU A 138 63.70 -29.18 7.70
C LEU A 138 64.43 -30.51 7.50
N ASP A 139 65.36 -30.60 6.54
CA ASP A 139 66.17 -31.81 6.36
C ASP A 139 67.11 -32.03 7.54
N LYS A 140 67.70 -30.95 8.08
CA LYS A 140 68.51 -31.02 9.30
C LYS A 140 67.68 -31.44 10.51
N HIS A 141 66.48 -30.87 10.68
CA HIS A 141 65.55 -31.26 11.74
C HIS A 141 65.03 -32.68 11.56
N ARG A 142 64.72 -33.13 10.34
CA ARG A 142 64.35 -34.52 10.05
C ARG A 142 65.49 -35.48 10.41
N SER A 143 66.73 -35.16 10.05
CA SER A 143 67.89 -35.97 10.42
C SER A 143 68.08 -36.03 11.93
N SER A 144 67.97 -34.89 12.64
CA SER A 144 68.10 -34.84 14.10
C SER A 144 66.91 -35.49 14.83
N LEU A 145 65.69 -35.35 14.33
CA LEU A 145 64.50 -36.01 14.87
C LEU A 145 64.55 -37.53 14.63
N MET A 146 65.05 -37.98 13.46
CA MET A 146 65.28 -39.40 13.18
C MET A 146 66.33 -40.00 14.12
N GLU A 147 67.39 -39.25 14.46
CA GLU A 147 68.38 -39.65 15.47
C GLU A 147 67.83 -39.64 16.90
N LEU A 148 66.89 -38.73 17.22
CA LEU A 148 66.39 -38.54 18.60
C LEU A 148 65.15 -39.38 18.96
N THR A 149 64.30 -39.72 17.99
CA THR A 149 62.95 -40.27 18.28
C THR A 149 62.80 -41.78 18.05
N ASN A 150 63.73 -42.43 17.36
CA ASN A 150 63.62 -43.86 16.99
C ASN A 150 62.29 -44.25 16.29
N LEU A 151 61.52 -43.28 15.78
CA LEU A 151 60.25 -43.50 15.09
C LEU A 151 60.47 -43.65 13.59
N SER A 152 59.68 -44.50 12.95
CA SER A 152 59.70 -44.64 11.50
C SER A 152 59.01 -43.45 10.81
N LYS A 153 59.36 -43.20 9.54
CA LYS A 153 58.78 -42.12 8.72
C LYS A 153 57.25 -42.19 8.63
N GLU A 154 56.70 -43.39 8.63
CA GLU A 154 55.25 -43.65 8.52
C GLU A 154 54.51 -43.30 9.81
N GLU A 155 55.08 -43.62 10.97
CA GLU A 155 54.50 -43.30 12.28
C GLU A 155 54.47 -41.78 12.53
N ALA A 156 55.57 -41.09 12.22
CA ALA A 156 55.64 -39.63 12.36
C ALA A 156 54.66 -38.90 11.42
N THR A 157 54.48 -39.42 10.20
CA THR A 157 53.52 -38.85 9.23
C THR A 157 52.08 -39.05 9.71
N THR A 158 51.75 -40.22 10.23
CA THR A 158 50.42 -40.54 10.76
C THR A 158 50.06 -39.65 11.95
N GLN A 159 51.02 -39.42 12.84
CA GLN A 159 50.80 -38.59 14.04
C GLN A 159 50.62 -37.11 13.69
N LEU A 160 51.36 -36.61 12.68
CA LEU A 160 51.20 -35.25 12.17
C LEU A 160 49.86 -35.05 11.46
N LEU A 161 49.45 -36.02 10.62
CA LEU A 161 48.16 -35.96 9.93
C LEU A 161 47.00 -35.91 10.92
N LYS A 162 47.08 -36.69 12.01
CA LYS A 162 46.05 -36.68 13.05
C LYS A 162 45.96 -35.35 13.79
N LEU A 163 47.09 -34.73 14.14
CA LEU A 163 47.12 -33.40 14.75
C LEU A 163 46.55 -32.32 13.81
N LEU A 164 46.86 -32.41 12.51
CA LEU A 164 46.33 -31.50 11.50
C LEU A 164 44.81 -31.67 11.32
N GLU A 165 44.33 -32.92 11.38
CA GLU A 165 42.90 -33.24 11.31
C GLU A 165 42.15 -32.63 12.51
N ASP A 166 42.68 -32.79 13.72
CA ASP A 166 42.11 -32.19 14.95
C ASP A 166 42.11 -30.65 14.90
N GLU A 167 43.17 -30.02 14.36
CA GLU A 167 43.28 -28.57 14.23
C GLU A 167 42.32 -28.02 13.15
N LEU A 168 42.25 -28.68 11.99
CA LEU A 168 41.33 -28.31 10.90
C LEU A 168 39.87 -28.53 11.27
N GLU A 169 39.53 -29.53 12.09
CA GLU A 169 38.17 -29.76 12.56
C GLU A 169 37.66 -28.58 13.39
N GLN A 170 38.50 -28.01 14.27
CA GLN A 170 38.14 -26.83 15.04
C GLN A 170 38.01 -25.58 14.17
N GLU A 171 38.94 -25.36 13.24
CA GLU A 171 38.87 -24.21 12.33
C GLU A 171 37.66 -24.30 11.39
N MET A 172 37.38 -25.47 10.81
CA MET A 172 36.20 -25.71 9.98
C MET A 172 34.91 -25.53 10.78
N GLY A 173 34.84 -26.05 12.01
CA GLY A 173 33.69 -25.86 12.89
C GLY A 173 33.42 -24.38 13.19
N ALA A 174 34.48 -23.60 13.47
CA ALA A 174 34.35 -22.16 13.71
C ALA A 174 33.88 -21.40 12.46
N VAL A 175 34.36 -21.78 11.28
CA VAL A 175 33.94 -21.19 10.00
C VAL A 175 32.48 -21.53 9.69
N ILE A 176 32.05 -22.78 9.90
CA ILE A 176 30.65 -23.22 9.72
C ILE A 176 29.72 -22.43 10.63
N LEU A 177 29.98 -22.38 11.94
CA LEU A 177 29.15 -21.64 12.90
C LEU A 177 29.08 -20.14 12.58
N LYS A 178 30.19 -19.56 12.11
CA LYS A 178 30.21 -18.16 11.66
C LYS A 178 29.33 -17.94 10.43
N HIS A 179 29.37 -18.84 9.46
CA HIS A 179 28.53 -18.76 8.27
C HIS A 179 27.06 -19.02 8.57
N GLU A 180 26.74 -19.99 9.43
CA GLU A 180 25.37 -20.24 9.91
C GLU A 180 24.78 -19.01 10.60
N LYS A 181 25.56 -18.37 11.50
CA LYS A 181 25.13 -17.13 12.15
C LYS A 181 24.91 -16.00 11.14
N SER A 182 25.82 -15.81 10.19
CA SER A 182 25.68 -14.79 9.15
C SER A 182 24.46 -15.05 8.26
N LEU A 183 24.19 -16.31 7.91
CA LEU A 183 23.00 -16.70 7.17
C LEU A 183 21.73 -16.43 7.97
N GLN A 184 21.74 -16.73 9.28
CA GLN A 184 20.62 -16.44 10.17
C GLN A 184 20.32 -14.95 10.22
N GLU A 185 21.34 -14.09 10.37
CA GLU A 185 21.19 -12.63 10.36
C GLU A 185 20.58 -12.12 9.04
N VAL A 186 21.06 -12.63 7.89
CA VAL A 186 20.51 -12.28 6.57
C VAL A 186 19.06 -12.76 6.40
N CYS A 187 18.74 -13.97 6.86
CA CYS A 187 17.38 -14.49 6.81
C CYS A 187 16.44 -13.67 7.70
N GLU A 188 16.89 -13.25 8.88
CA GLU A 188 16.10 -12.42 9.78
C GLU A 188 15.81 -11.04 9.18
N GLU A 189 16.82 -10.41 8.57
CA GLU A 189 16.65 -9.14 7.85
C GLU A 189 15.63 -9.25 6.71
N LYS A 190 15.78 -10.26 5.84
CA LYS A 190 14.83 -10.50 4.75
C LYS A 190 13.42 -10.82 5.24
N SER A 191 13.29 -11.57 6.33
CA SER A 191 11.99 -11.89 6.92
C SER A 191 11.28 -10.63 7.41
N ARG A 192 12.01 -9.71 8.08
CA ARG A 192 11.46 -8.41 8.49
C ARG A 192 11.04 -7.57 7.28
N GLU A 193 11.85 -7.54 6.22
CA GLU A 193 11.52 -6.83 4.99
C GLU A 193 10.22 -7.36 4.35
N MET A 194 10.07 -8.69 4.25
CA MET A 194 8.85 -9.33 3.73
C MET A 194 7.60 -8.95 4.54
N LEU A 195 7.70 -8.98 5.87
CA LEU A 195 6.58 -8.60 6.76
C LEU A 195 6.21 -7.12 6.58
N ILE A 196 7.19 -6.22 6.57
CA ILE A 196 6.96 -4.78 6.38
C ILE A 196 6.28 -4.51 5.03
N MET A 197 6.80 -5.11 3.95
CA MET A 197 6.23 -4.95 2.60
C MET A 197 4.80 -5.47 2.51
N THR A 198 4.53 -6.60 3.16
CA THR A 198 3.19 -7.22 3.20
C THR A 198 2.20 -6.36 3.97
N MET A 199 2.59 -5.86 5.16
CA MET A 199 1.77 -4.97 5.97
C MET A 199 1.48 -3.63 5.26
N GLN A 200 2.49 -3.06 4.58
CA GLN A 200 2.34 -1.82 3.81
C GLN A 200 1.35 -1.98 2.66
N ARG A 201 1.39 -3.11 1.94
CA ARG A 201 0.49 -3.39 0.81
C ARG A 201 -0.97 -3.56 1.25
N TYR A 202 -1.20 -4.15 2.42
CA TYR A 202 -2.55 -4.37 2.97
C TYR A 202 -2.99 -3.25 3.94
N ALA A 203 -2.54 -2.01 3.78
CA ALA A 203 -2.94 -0.90 4.67
C ALA A 203 -4.41 -0.47 4.44
N SER A 204 -5.37 -1.31 4.87
CA SER A 204 -6.80 -1.02 4.91
C SER A 204 -7.21 -0.43 6.26
N ALA A 205 -8.06 0.58 6.25
CA ALA A 205 -8.67 1.14 7.45
C ALA A 205 -9.84 0.25 7.89
N HIS A 206 -9.75 -0.34 9.09
CA HIS A 206 -10.85 -1.08 9.69
C HIS A 206 -11.42 -0.30 10.88
N THR A 207 -12.72 -0.06 10.85
CA THR A 207 -13.49 0.48 11.97
C THR A 207 -13.82 -0.64 12.93
N ALA A 208 -13.53 -0.44 14.22
CA ALA A 208 -13.98 -1.36 15.27
C ALA A 208 -15.50 -1.27 15.41
N ASP A 209 -16.19 -2.39 15.21
CA ASP A 209 -17.65 -2.46 15.40
C ASP A 209 -18.01 -2.59 16.89
N SER A 210 -19.15 -2.02 17.28
CA SER A 210 -19.66 -2.12 18.65
C SER A 210 -20.19 -3.53 18.94
N THR A 211 -19.82 -4.09 20.09
CA THR A 211 -20.20 -5.45 20.53
C THR A 211 -21.62 -5.52 21.11
N THR A 212 -22.29 -4.38 21.31
CA THR A 212 -23.64 -4.32 21.88
C THR A 212 -24.68 -4.02 20.80
N SER A 213 -25.66 -4.90 20.66
CA SER A 213 -26.81 -4.71 19.79
C SER A 213 -27.89 -3.95 20.56
N THR A 214 -27.97 -2.64 20.36
CA THR A 214 -29.03 -1.78 20.90
C THR A 214 -30.09 -1.53 19.84
N VAL A 215 -31.35 -1.47 20.26
CA VAL A 215 -32.47 -1.06 19.41
C VAL A 215 -33.10 0.20 20.01
N ASP A 216 -33.16 1.26 19.22
CA ASP A 216 -33.75 2.52 19.63
C ASP A 216 -35.27 2.43 19.66
N ILE A 217 -35.89 2.91 20.74
CA ILE A 217 -37.33 2.95 20.92
C ILE A 217 -37.81 4.41 20.81
N PRO A 218 -38.81 4.71 19.98
CA PRO A 218 -39.29 6.07 19.78
C PRO A 218 -40.09 6.66 20.97
N SER A 219 -40.64 5.82 21.86
CA SER A 219 -41.41 6.27 23.03
C SER A 219 -41.58 5.19 24.10
N ASP A 220 -41.85 5.59 25.33
CA ASP A 220 -42.19 4.66 26.43
C ASP A 220 -43.50 3.90 26.18
N GLU A 221 -44.42 4.44 25.37
CA GLU A 221 -45.61 3.71 24.93
C GLU A 221 -45.22 2.47 24.10
N MET A 222 -44.24 2.62 23.21
CA MET A 222 -43.71 1.51 22.43
C MET A 222 -42.98 0.50 23.31
N LYS A 223 -42.23 0.95 24.33
CA LYS A 223 -41.65 0.07 25.37
C LYS A 223 -42.73 -0.77 26.05
N GLY A 224 -43.87 -0.17 26.40
CA GLY A 224 -45.03 -0.87 26.97
C GLY A 224 -45.65 -1.91 26.02
N ARG A 225 -45.69 -1.64 24.71
CA ARG A 225 -46.17 -2.60 23.70
C ARG A 225 -45.20 -3.76 23.47
N ILE A 226 -43.89 -3.52 23.54
CA ILE A 226 -42.84 -4.55 23.46
C ILE A 226 -42.97 -5.52 24.63
N ILE A 227 -43.17 -5.02 25.85
CA ILE A 227 -43.39 -5.86 27.05
C ILE A 227 -44.73 -6.61 26.92
N GLY A 228 -45.80 -5.89 26.58
CA GLY A 228 -47.16 -6.41 26.54
C GLY A 228 -47.74 -6.66 27.94
N ARG A 229 -49.04 -6.97 28.02
CA ARG A 229 -49.70 -7.28 29.30
C ARG A 229 -49.04 -8.50 29.93
N GLU A 230 -48.59 -8.36 31.19
CA GLU A 230 -47.89 -9.41 31.96
C GLU A 230 -46.61 -9.95 31.29
N GLY A 231 -45.97 -9.17 30.41
CA GLY A 231 -44.78 -9.62 29.69
C GLY A 231 -45.08 -10.63 28.58
N ARG A 232 -46.34 -10.75 28.12
CA ARG A 232 -46.73 -11.75 27.10
C ARG A 232 -45.96 -11.58 25.79
N ASN A 233 -45.74 -10.34 25.35
CA ASN A 233 -45.12 -10.06 24.06
C ASN A 233 -43.62 -10.30 24.11
N ILE A 234 -42.95 -9.82 25.15
CA ILE A 234 -41.51 -10.04 25.34
C ILE A 234 -41.19 -11.52 25.48
N ARG A 235 -41.98 -12.29 26.27
CA ARG A 235 -41.80 -13.75 26.38
C ARG A 235 -42.03 -14.49 25.07
N ALA A 236 -43.01 -14.05 24.26
CA ALA A 236 -43.26 -14.63 22.95
C ALA A 236 -42.08 -14.34 21.99
N PHE A 237 -41.51 -13.14 22.06
CA PHE A 237 -40.34 -12.75 21.30
C PHE A 237 -39.09 -13.54 21.71
N GLU A 238 -38.77 -13.58 23.00
CA GLU A 238 -37.65 -14.36 23.55
C GLU A 238 -37.76 -15.85 23.19
N LYS A 239 -38.97 -16.41 23.24
CA LYS A 239 -39.24 -17.79 22.82
C LYS A 239 -39.05 -18.00 21.32
N ALA A 240 -39.47 -17.05 20.48
CA ALA A 240 -39.37 -17.15 19.03
C ALA A 240 -37.92 -17.00 18.55
N THR A 241 -37.14 -16.10 19.15
CA THR A 241 -35.76 -15.81 18.71
C THR A 241 -34.68 -16.54 19.50
N GLY A 242 -35.00 -17.06 20.69
CA GLY A 242 -34.04 -17.69 21.60
C GLY A 242 -32.97 -16.71 22.12
N VAL A 243 -33.37 -15.47 22.41
CA VAL A 243 -32.53 -14.41 22.97
C VAL A 243 -33.13 -13.89 24.27
N ASP A 244 -32.32 -13.21 25.08
CA ASP A 244 -32.80 -12.49 26.26
C ASP A 244 -32.94 -11.01 25.93
N VAL A 245 -34.11 -10.42 26.22
CA VAL A 245 -34.37 -9.01 25.97
C VAL A 245 -34.32 -8.25 27.29
N ILE A 246 -33.29 -7.43 27.46
CA ILE A 246 -33.08 -6.67 28.69
C ILE A 246 -33.69 -5.28 28.50
N ILE A 247 -34.70 -5.00 29.32
CA ILE A 247 -35.38 -3.71 29.37
C ILE A 247 -35.11 -3.11 30.75
N ASP A 248 -34.29 -2.06 30.78
CA ASP A 248 -33.93 -1.33 32.00
C ASP A 248 -34.63 0.04 32.05
N ASP A 249 -34.43 0.81 33.12
CA ASP A 249 -34.98 2.17 33.31
C ASP A 249 -34.38 3.22 32.36
N THR A 250 -33.38 2.85 31.56
CA THR A 250 -32.80 3.72 30.52
C THR A 250 -33.86 4.07 29.46
N PRO A 251 -34.19 5.35 29.25
CA PRO A 251 -35.15 5.76 28.24
C PRO A 251 -34.66 5.49 26.82
N GLY A 252 -35.54 5.03 25.95
CA GLY A 252 -35.31 5.01 24.50
C GLY A 252 -34.44 3.88 23.95
N VAL A 253 -34.01 2.89 24.75
CA VAL A 253 -33.17 1.77 24.26
C VAL A 253 -33.60 0.42 24.84
N VAL A 254 -33.64 -0.62 24.00
CA VAL A 254 -33.68 -2.04 24.41
C VAL A 254 -32.35 -2.70 24.09
N ILE A 255 -31.85 -3.53 25.01
CA ILE A 255 -30.65 -4.33 24.80
C ILE A 255 -31.05 -5.77 24.46
N VAL A 256 -30.53 -6.29 23.35
CA VAL A 256 -30.72 -7.69 22.96
C VAL A 256 -29.45 -8.47 23.29
N SER A 257 -29.59 -9.48 24.15
CA SER A 257 -28.48 -10.32 24.61
C SER A 257 -28.65 -11.76 24.08
N SER A 258 -27.59 -12.31 23.51
CA SER A 258 -27.53 -13.74 23.12
C SER A 258 -26.08 -14.15 22.91
N PHE A 259 -25.76 -15.42 23.20
CA PHE A 259 -24.45 -16.01 22.92
C PHE A 259 -24.23 -16.27 21.43
N ASP A 260 -25.30 -16.52 20.66
CA ASP A 260 -25.22 -16.66 19.21
C ASP A 260 -25.40 -15.28 18.53
N PRO A 261 -24.38 -14.76 17.84
CA PRO A 261 -24.45 -13.47 17.19
C PRO A 261 -25.49 -13.42 16.06
N VAL A 262 -25.77 -14.55 15.40
CA VAL A 262 -26.77 -14.62 14.33
C VAL A 262 -28.17 -14.46 14.91
N ARG A 263 -28.48 -15.18 16.00
CA ARG A 263 -29.76 -15.01 16.72
C ARG A 263 -29.93 -13.59 17.25
N ARG A 264 -28.85 -13.00 17.76
CA ARG A 264 -28.84 -11.60 18.23
C ARG A 264 -29.23 -10.63 17.11
N GLU A 265 -28.69 -10.83 15.92
CA GLU A 265 -29.01 -9.98 14.76
C GLU A 265 -30.43 -10.21 14.24
N ILE A 266 -30.89 -11.46 14.16
CA ILE A 266 -32.28 -11.79 13.79
C ILE A 266 -33.23 -11.08 14.75
N ALA A 267 -32.98 -11.16 16.06
CA ALA A 267 -33.78 -10.47 17.06
C ALA A 267 -33.71 -8.94 16.93
N ARG A 268 -32.52 -8.36 16.81
CA ARG A 268 -32.34 -6.91 16.65
C ARG A 268 -33.14 -6.38 15.47
N ARG A 269 -33.05 -7.05 14.31
CA ARG A 269 -33.76 -6.67 13.09
C ARG A 269 -35.27 -6.91 13.19
N SER A 270 -35.68 -8.06 13.70
CA SER A 270 -37.11 -8.37 13.93
C SER A 270 -37.77 -7.35 14.86
N LEU A 271 -37.06 -6.95 15.93
CA LEU A 271 -37.56 -5.94 16.86
C LEU A 271 -37.68 -4.56 16.21
N SER A 272 -36.70 -4.18 15.40
CA SER A 272 -36.75 -2.92 14.61
C SER A 272 -37.93 -2.91 13.63
N ASP A 273 -38.18 -4.03 12.95
CA ASP A 273 -39.28 -4.16 11.99
C ASP A 273 -40.65 -4.14 12.70
N LEU A 274 -40.76 -4.81 13.86
CA LEU A 274 -41.96 -4.78 14.70
C LEU A 274 -42.26 -3.39 15.28
N ILE A 275 -41.23 -2.63 15.66
CA ILE A 275 -41.37 -1.24 16.13
C ILE A 275 -41.88 -0.34 14.99
N THR A 276 -41.36 -0.55 13.78
CA THR A 276 -41.75 0.21 12.58
C THR A 276 -43.19 -0.12 12.15
N ASP A 277 -43.58 -1.39 12.22
CA ASP A 277 -44.97 -1.85 11.95
C ASP A 277 -45.94 -1.40 13.07
N GLY A 278 -45.46 -1.20 14.29
CA GLY A 278 -46.24 -0.74 15.44
C GLY A 278 -47.23 -1.77 16.02
N ARG A 279 -47.30 -2.97 15.41
CA ARG A 279 -48.16 -4.09 15.81
C ARG A 279 -47.34 -5.21 16.44
N ILE A 280 -47.36 -5.25 17.78
CA ILE A 280 -46.57 -6.21 18.56
C ILE A 280 -47.53 -7.15 19.30
N HIS A 281 -47.75 -8.34 18.74
CA HIS A 281 -48.51 -9.43 19.36
C HIS A 281 -47.94 -10.79 18.94
N PRO A 282 -48.16 -11.89 19.71
CA PRO A 282 -47.41 -13.14 19.54
C PRO A 282 -47.39 -13.70 18.12
N SER A 283 -48.55 -13.77 17.45
CA SER A 283 -48.62 -14.30 16.08
C SER A 283 -47.83 -13.47 15.05
N ARG A 284 -47.78 -12.14 15.23
CA ARG A 284 -47.02 -11.26 14.33
C ARG A 284 -45.53 -11.34 14.62
N ILE A 285 -45.16 -11.49 15.90
CA ILE A 285 -43.78 -11.71 16.31
C ILE A 285 -43.24 -12.98 15.63
N GLU A 286 -43.94 -14.10 15.72
CA GLU A 286 -43.53 -15.36 15.09
C GLU A 286 -43.39 -15.23 13.56
N GLU A 287 -44.32 -14.51 12.92
CA GLU A 287 -44.29 -14.27 11.47
C GLU A 287 -43.07 -13.43 11.06
N VAL A 288 -42.82 -12.30 11.73
CA VAL A 288 -41.71 -11.38 11.40
C VAL A 288 -40.35 -12.03 11.68
N VAL A 289 -40.23 -12.79 12.77
CA VAL A 289 -39.00 -13.53 13.09
C VAL A 289 -38.68 -14.53 11.98
N LYS A 290 -39.67 -15.32 11.53
CA LYS A 290 -39.49 -16.29 10.45
C LYS A 290 -39.14 -15.64 9.10
N GLU A 291 -39.74 -14.49 8.80
CA GLU A 291 -39.40 -13.72 7.61
C GLU A 291 -37.96 -13.20 7.68
N THR A 292 -37.56 -12.67 8.84
CA THR A 292 -36.22 -12.13 9.09
C THR A 292 -35.15 -13.22 9.04
N GLU A 293 -35.42 -14.41 9.59
CA GLU A 293 -34.56 -15.60 9.47
C GLU A 293 -34.21 -15.88 8.01
N GLY A 294 -35.21 -15.98 7.12
CA GLY A 294 -34.98 -16.25 5.70
C GLY A 294 -34.22 -15.13 4.97
N VAL A 295 -34.34 -13.89 5.43
CA VAL A 295 -33.55 -12.76 4.91
C VAL A 295 -32.09 -12.84 5.37
N ILE A 296 -31.87 -13.15 6.65
CA ILE A 296 -30.54 -13.29 7.24
C ILE A 296 -29.80 -14.49 6.65
N GLU A 297 -30.46 -15.63 6.42
CA GLU A 297 -29.86 -16.80 5.77
C GLU A 297 -29.30 -16.46 4.37
N LYS A 298 -30.09 -15.77 3.55
CA LYS A 298 -29.63 -15.31 2.22
C LYS A 298 -28.48 -14.32 2.32
N PHE A 299 -28.51 -13.45 3.34
CA PHE A 299 -27.44 -12.49 3.59
C PHE A 299 -26.14 -13.18 4.03
N ILE A 300 -26.23 -14.20 4.89
CA ILE A 300 -25.09 -15.04 5.29
C ILE A 300 -24.43 -15.66 4.05
N MET A 301 -25.22 -16.33 3.20
CA MET A 301 -24.68 -16.96 2.00
C MET A 301 -23.96 -15.94 1.11
N LYS A 302 -24.63 -14.81 0.84
CA LYS A 302 -24.06 -13.71 0.03
C LYS A 302 -22.74 -13.19 0.62
N LYS A 303 -22.65 -13.02 1.94
CA LYS A 303 -21.42 -12.53 2.59
C LYS A 303 -20.27 -13.54 2.51
N GLY A 304 -20.57 -14.84 2.61
CA GLY A 304 -19.59 -15.89 2.39
C GLY A 304 -19.07 -15.90 0.95
N GLU A 305 -19.96 -15.78 -0.03
CA GLU A 305 -19.60 -15.70 -1.45
C GLU A 305 -18.76 -14.46 -1.76
N GLU A 306 -19.17 -13.28 -1.28
CA GLU A 306 -18.43 -12.03 -1.43
C GLU A 306 -17.00 -12.15 -0.89
N ALA A 307 -16.82 -12.74 0.30
CA ALA A 307 -15.50 -12.93 0.91
C ALA A 307 -14.63 -13.89 0.10
N ALA A 308 -15.18 -15.01 -0.37
CA ALA A 308 -14.46 -15.98 -1.18
C ALA A 308 -14.02 -15.38 -2.53
N VAL A 309 -14.89 -14.59 -3.17
CA VAL A 309 -14.58 -13.87 -4.43
C VAL A 309 -13.52 -12.79 -4.20
N GLU A 310 -13.61 -12.03 -3.10
CA GLU A 310 -12.65 -10.96 -2.77
C GLU A 310 -11.21 -11.48 -2.72
N VAL A 311 -11.01 -12.68 -2.13
CA VAL A 311 -9.68 -13.31 -2.03
C VAL A 311 -9.39 -14.30 -3.17
N ASN A 312 -10.22 -14.34 -4.21
CA ASN A 312 -10.07 -15.23 -5.36
C ASN A 312 -10.00 -16.74 -5.00
N VAL A 313 -10.80 -17.18 -4.02
CA VAL A 313 -10.91 -18.59 -3.62
C VAL A 313 -12.21 -19.17 -4.19
N ASN A 314 -12.09 -20.08 -5.14
CA ASN A 314 -13.23 -20.66 -5.87
C ASN A 314 -13.50 -22.13 -5.47
N GLY A 315 -14.73 -22.60 -5.64
CA GLY A 315 -15.06 -24.02 -5.46
C GLY A 315 -15.12 -24.48 -4.01
N LEU A 316 -15.45 -23.58 -3.08
CA LEU A 316 -15.79 -23.95 -1.70
C LEU A 316 -17.14 -24.66 -1.66
N HIS A 317 -17.28 -25.65 -0.79
CA HIS A 317 -18.56 -26.31 -0.56
C HIS A 317 -19.60 -25.32 0.00
N GLU A 318 -20.88 -25.47 -0.37
CA GLU A 318 -21.97 -24.56 0.05
C GLU A 318 -22.03 -24.38 1.58
N ARG A 319 -21.86 -25.48 2.33
CA ARG A 319 -21.77 -25.44 3.80
C ARG A 319 -20.59 -24.61 4.32
N VAL A 320 -19.45 -24.64 3.65
CA VAL A 320 -18.26 -23.85 4.01
C VAL A 320 -18.52 -22.36 3.75
N ILE A 321 -19.13 -22.03 2.61
CA ILE A 321 -19.55 -20.67 2.26
C ILE A 321 -20.53 -20.12 3.31
N TYR A 322 -21.54 -20.92 3.69
CA TYR A 322 -22.49 -20.54 4.73
C TYR A 322 -21.79 -20.25 6.06
N MET A 323 -20.87 -21.12 6.50
CA MET A 323 -20.12 -20.93 7.75
C MET A 323 -19.21 -19.71 7.68
N LEU A 324 -18.53 -19.48 6.56
CA LEU A 324 -17.74 -18.28 6.32
C LEU A 324 -18.61 -17.01 6.46
N GLY A 325 -19.80 -17.00 5.85
CA GLY A 325 -20.76 -15.91 5.98
C GLY A 325 -21.21 -15.62 7.41
N ARG A 326 -21.35 -16.65 8.26
CA ARG A 326 -21.71 -16.48 9.68
C ARG A 326 -20.65 -15.69 10.45
N LEU A 327 -19.38 -15.76 10.07
CA LEU A 327 -18.30 -14.99 10.70
C LEU A 327 -18.52 -13.48 10.58
N HIS A 328 -19.36 -13.02 9.64
CA HIS A 328 -19.74 -11.61 9.53
C HIS A 328 -20.42 -11.07 10.78
N PHE A 329 -21.14 -11.91 11.51
CA PHE A 329 -21.80 -11.49 12.76
C PHE A 329 -20.92 -11.68 13.99
N ARG A 330 -19.79 -12.37 13.84
CA ARG A 330 -18.88 -12.65 14.95
C ARG A 330 -17.81 -11.57 15.03
N THR A 331 -17.57 -11.11 16.25
CA THR A 331 -16.47 -10.20 16.58
C THR A 331 -15.50 -10.88 17.53
N SER A 332 -14.21 -10.75 17.28
CA SER A 332 -13.13 -11.18 18.18
C SER A 332 -12.19 -10.01 18.38
N TYR A 333 -11.83 -9.69 19.63
CA TYR A 333 -10.99 -8.53 19.95
C TYR A 333 -11.42 -7.22 19.26
N SER A 334 -12.74 -6.96 19.19
CA SER A 334 -13.36 -5.80 18.52
C SER A 334 -13.16 -5.72 16.99
N GLN A 335 -12.69 -6.80 16.36
CA GLN A 335 -12.62 -6.95 14.92
C GLN A 335 -13.69 -7.92 14.42
N ASN A 336 -14.25 -7.62 13.25
CA ASN A 336 -15.14 -8.53 12.54
C ASN A 336 -14.35 -9.76 12.05
N VAL A 337 -14.76 -10.97 12.44
CA VAL A 337 -13.98 -12.19 12.15
C VAL A 337 -13.92 -12.48 10.65
N LEU A 338 -14.99 -12.24 9.89
CA LEU A 338 -14.97 -12.44 8.43
C LEU A 338 -13.95 -11.51 7.75
N ARG A 339 -13.92 -10.23 8.14
CA ARG A 339 -12.93 -9.27 7.60
C ARG A 339 -11.50 -9.64 8.00
N HIS A 340 -11.32 -10.11 9.23
CA HIS A 340 -10.04 -10.64 9.69
C HIS A 340 -9.60 -11.84 8.84
N SER A 341 -10.47 -12.82 8.59
CA SER A 341 -10.12 -13.96 7.74
C SER A 341 -9.78 -13.56 6.30
N VAL A 342 -10.47 -12.55 5.73
CA VAL A 342 -10.12 -11.98 4.42
C VAL A 342 -8.72 -11.33 4.44
N GLU A 343 -8.38 -10.57 5.50
CA GLU A 343 -7.03 -10.01 5.67
C GLU A 343 -5.96 -11.10 5.76
N VAL A 344 -6.18 -12.10 6.62
CA VAL A 344 -5.24 -13.21 6.79
C VAL A 344 -5.04 -13.95 5.47
N ALA A 345 -6.08 -14.15 4.67
CA ALA A 345 -5.96 -14.72 3.33
C ALA A 345 -5.03 -13.90 2.43
N PHE A 346 -5.20 -12.58 2.35
CA PHE A 346 -4.34 -11.71 1.54
C PHE A 346 -2.89 -11.71 2.02
N ILE A 347 -2.67 -11.63 3.34
CA ILE A 347 -1.33 -11.66 3.94
C ILE A 347 -0.66 -13.01 3.65
N ALA A 348 -1.33 -14.12 3.93
CA ALA A 348 -0.81 -15.46 3.68
C ALA A 348 -0.48 -15.67 2.19
N GLY A 349 -1.35 -15.20 1.28
CA GLY A 349 -1.12 -15.23 -0.16
C GLY A 349 0.14 -14.47 -0.58
N MET A 350 0.32 -13.23 -0.11
CA MET A 350 1.51 -12.44 -0.41
C MET A 350 2.78 -13.08 0.14
N LEU A 351 2.74 -13.60 1.38
CA LEU A 351 3.90 -14.27 1.97
C LEU A 351 4.26 -15.53 1.19
N ALA A 352 3.28 -16.33 0.77
CA ALA A 352 3.50 -17.52 -0.05
C ALA A 352 4.22 -17.18 -1.37
N GLU A 353 3.80 -16.12 -2.07
CA GLU A 353 4.46 -15.66 -3.29
C GLU A 353 5.93 -15.26 -3.05
N MET A 354 6.20 -14.56 -1.93
CA MET A 354 7.56 -14.12 -1.58
C MET A 354 8.50 -15.29 -1.26
N VAL A 355 7.98 -16.41 -0.74
CA VAL A 355 8.78 -17.61 -0.43
C VAL A 355 8.73 -18.68 -1.53
N GLY A 356 8.03 -18.42 -2.65
CA GLY A 356 7.95 -19.33 -3.80
C GLY A 356 6.96 -20.50 -3.64
N LEU A 357 5.94 -20.35 -2.79
CA LEU A 357 4.85 -21.30 -2.60
C LEU A 357 3.58 -20.88 -3.36
N ASP A 358 2.65 -21.83 -3.55
CA ASP A 358 1.37 -21.55 -4.21
C ASP A 358 0.50 -20.60 -3.37
N ALA A 359 0.23 -19.42 -3.92
CA ALA A 359 -0.55 -18.37 -3.28
C ALA A 359 -2.03 -18.71 -3.14
N ASP A 360 -2.61 -19.54 -4.02
CA ASP A 360 -4.02 -19.94 -3.97
C ASP A 360 -4.29 -20.81 -2.74
N ILE A 361 -3.40 -21.75 -2.44
CA ILE A 361 -3.48 -22.60 -1.25
C ILE A 361 -3.36 -21.74 0.01
N ALA A 362 -2.43 -20.78 0.03
CA ALA A 362 -2.24 -19.89 1.17
C ALA A 362 -3.43 -18.96 1.42
N ARG A 363 -4.04 -18.39 0.37
CA ARG A 363 -5.27 -17.59 0.49
C ARG A 363 -6.43 -18.42 1.00
N ARG A 364 -6.59 -19.65 0.50
CA ARG A 364 -7.61 -20.58 0.98
C ARG A 364 -7.41 -20.97 2.44
N ALA A 365 -6.18 -21.29 2.84
CA ALA A 365 -5.82 -21.57 4.23
C ALA A 365 -6.10 -20.36 5.14
N GLY A 366 -5.66 -19.17 4.75
CA GLY A 366 -5.90 -17.94 5.50
C GLY A 366 -7.38 -17.55 5.60
N LEU A 367 -8.18 -17.77 4.56
CA LEU A 367 -9.62 -17.48 4.59
C LEU A 367 -10.38 -18.41 5.56
N LEU A 368 -9.96 -19.66 5.66
CA LEU A 368 -10.69 -20.71 6.36
C LEU A 368 -10.12 -21.03 7.74
N HIS A 369 -8.99 -20.43 8.14
CA HIS A 369 -8.28 -20.76 9.37
C HIS A 369 -9.17 -20.71 10.62
N ASP A 370 -10.03 -19.69 10.68
CA ASP A 370 -10.87 -19.37 11.82
C ASP A 370 -12.33 -19.82 11.64
N ILE A 371 -12.63 -20.65 10.63
CA ILE A 371 -14.01 -21.03 10.29
C ILE A 371 -14.73 -21.77 11.43
N GLY A 372 -13.99 -22.39 12.35
CA GLY A 372 -14.55 -23.00 13.55
C GLY A 372 -15.25 -22.00 14.46
N LYS A 373 -14.89 -20.70 14.41
CA LYS A 373 -15.63 -19.63 15.11
C LYS A 373 -17.03 -19.42 14.52
N ALA A 374 -17.38 -19.97 13.37
CA ALA A 374 -18.77 -19.94 12.89
C ALA A 374 -19.65 -21.02 13.52
N ALA A 375 -19.07 -22.00 14.21
CA ALA A 375 -19.81 -23.08 14.84
C ALA A 375 -20.43 -22.64 16.18
N ASP A 376 -21.58 -23.24 16.48
CA ASP A 376 -22.29 -23.05 17.73
C ASP A 376 -21.52 -23.73 18.88
N HIS A 377 -21.62 -23.17 20.09
CA HIS A 377 -20.89 -23.65 21.29
C HIS A 377 -21.37 -25.02 21.81
N GLU A 378 -22.17 -25.77 21.03
CA GLU A 378 -22.67 -27.10 21.37
C GLU A 378 -21.68 -28.22 21.01
N LEU A 379 -20.69 -27.93 20.15
CA LEU A 379 -19.67 -28.90 19.77
C LEU A 379 -18.52 -28.92 20.77
N GLU A 380 -18.18 -30.11 21.28
CA GLU A 380 -17.01 -30.31 22.14
C GLU A 380 -15.71 -30.08 21.34
N GLY A 381 -14.85 -29.18 21.81
CA GLY A 381 -13.53 -28.89 21.22
C GLY A 381 -13.24 -27.39 21.07
N GLY A 382 -11.97 -27.05 20.87
CA GLY A 382 -11.57 -25.69 20.50
C GLY A 382 -11.98 -25.35 19.06
N HIS A 383 -12.09 -24.06 18.73
CA HIS A 383 -12.43 -23.64 17.37
C HIS A 383 -11.45 -24.15 16.28
N PRO A 384 -10.14 -24.37 16.54
CA PRO A 384 -9.25 -24.95 15.54
C PRO A 384 -9.63 -26.39 15.17
N GLN A 385 -9.90 -27.23 16.18
CA GLN A 385 -10.36 -28.60 15.98
C GLN A 385 -11.69 -28.66 15.24
N ILE A 386 -12.66 -27.84 15.65
CA ILE A 386 -13.99 -27.79 15.01
C ILE A 386 -13.86 -27.33 13.55
N GLY A 387 -13.03 -26.32 13.28
CA GLY A 387 -12.75 -25.84 11.94
C GLY A 387 -12.12 -26.92 11.05
N ALA A 388 -11.07 -27.58 11.55
CA ALA A 388 -10.38 -28.65 10.84
C ALA A 388 -11.32 -29.82 10.49
N ASP A 389 -12.14 -30.28 11.44
CA ASP A 389 -13.09 -31.36 11.21
C ASP A 389 -14.19 -30.96 10.21
N LEU A 390 -14.66 -29.72 10.27
CA LEU A 390 -15.61 -29.18 9.29
C LEU A 390 -15.00 -29.20 7.89
N LEU A 391 -13.80 -28.67 7.72
CA LEU A 391 -13.13 -28.58 6.41
C LEU A 391 -12.82 -29.97 5.84
N LYS A 392 -12.35 -30.89 6.69
CA LYS A 392 -12.07 -32.28 6.31
C LYS A 392 -13.32 -33.01 5.82
N ARG A 393 -14.47 -32.84 6.50
CA ARG A 393 -15.74 -33.46 6.09
C ARG A 393 -16.25 -32.95 4.74
N HIS A 394 -15.87 -31.73 4.35
CA HIS A 394 -16.31 -31.09 3.11
C HIS A 394 -15.26 -31.11 1.99
N GLY A 395 -14.20 -31.90 2.15
CA GLY A 395 -13.26 -32.23 1.07
C GLY A 395 -12.14 -31.23 0.83
N GLU A 396 -11.81 -30.37 1.80
CA GLU A 396 -10.65 -29.48 1.70
C GLU A 396 -9.32 -30.23 1.83
N SER A 397 -8.25 -29.65 1.29
CA SER A 397 -6.92 -30.27 1.26
C SER A 397 -6.29 -30.38 2.65
N THR A 398 -5.34 -31.31 2.81
CA THR A 398 -4.66 -31.55 4.09
C THR A 398 -3.92 -30.31 4.60
N GLU A 399 -3.36 -29.50 3.71
CA GLU A 399 -2.68 -28.25 4.04
C GLU A 399 -3.64 -27.22 4.65
N VAL A 400 -4.84 -27.08 4.06
CA VAL A 400 -5.87 -26.14 4.53
C VAL A 400 -6.47 -26.59 5.85
N VAL A 401 -6.74 -27.89 5.98
CA VAL A 401 -7.22 -28.50 7.23
C VAL A 401 -6.19 -28.34 8.34
N HIS A 402 -4.90 -28.57 8.05
CA HIS A 402 -3.82 -28.42 9.01
C HIS A 402 -3.62 -26.95 9.42
N ALA A 403 -3.74 -26.00 8.48
CA ALA A 403 -3.70 -24.58 8.80
C ALA A 403 -4.85 -24.17 9.75
N ALA A 404 -6.07 -24.64 9.50
CA ALA A 404 -7.19 -24.39 10.41
C ALA A 404 -6.99 -25.04 11.80
N PHE A 405 -6.31 -26.18 11.87
CA PHE A 405 -6.01 -26.85 13.13
C PHE A 405 -4.90 -26.16 13.94
N GLY A 406 -3.86 -25.64 13.28
CA GLY A 406 -2.61 -25.20 13.92
C GLY A 406 -2.27 -23.72 13.84
N HIS A 407 -3.21 -22.85 13.50
CA HIS A 407 -2.91 -21.43 13.25
C HIS A 407 -2.53 -20.62 14.50
N HIS A 408 -2.98 -21.01 15.72
CA HIS A 408 -2.51 -20.42 16.99
C HIS A 408 -2.23 -21.47 18.09
N ASP A 409 -2.49 -22.75 17.83
CA ASP A 409 -2.15 -23.85 18.73
C ASP A 409 -0.67 -24.27 18.54
N GLU A 410 0.01 -24.66 19.63
CA GLU A 410 1.41 -25.12 19.61
C GLU A 410 1.54 -26.56 19.06
N ILE A 411 1.11 -26.78 17.82
CA ILE A 411 1.36 -28.03 17.11
C ILE A 411 2.66 -27.94 16.30
N VAL A 412 3.34 -29.07 16.13
CA VAL A 412 4.46 -29.16 15.20
C VAL A 412 3.89 -28.97 13.79
N SER A 413 4.25 -27.86 13.16
CA SER A 413 3.76 -27.56 11.81
C SER A 413 4.34 -28.50 10.77
N GLU A 414 3.51 -29.37 10.19
CA GLU A 414 3.91 -30.27 9.09
C GLU A 414 3.96 -29.55 7.73
N TYR A 415 3.16 -28.48 7.57
CA TYR A 415 3.01 -27.77 6.30
C TYR A 415 3.38 -26.29 6.41
N PRO A 416 4.18 -25.73 5.48
CA PRO A 416 4.55 -24.30 5.49
C PRO A 416 3.35 -23.35 5.53
N TYR A 417 2.23 -23.72 4.90
CA TYR A 417 0.99 -22.93 4.87
C TYR A 417 0.41 -22.66 6.26
N THR A 418 0.62 -23.55 7.23
CA THR A 418 0.22 -23.35 8.62
C THR A 418 0.98 -22.17 9.23
N VAL A 419 2.30 -22.13 9.03
CA VAL A 419 3.17 -21.06 9.52
C VAL A 419 2.84 -19.73 8.85
N LEU A 420 2.60 -19.74 7.54
CA LEU A 420 2.19 -18.52 6.81
C LEU A 420 0.84 -17.99 7.29
N THR A 421 -0.11 -18.88 7.55
CA THR A 421 -1.44 -18.54 8.08
C THR A 421 -1.34 -17.97 9.50
N ALA A 422 -0.60 -18.63 10.39
CA ALA A 422 -0.33 -18.17 11.74
C ALA A 422 0.37 -16.80 11.76
N THR A 423 1.31 -16.58 10.84
CA THR A 423 1.98 -15.28 10.66
C THR A 423 0.99 -14.22 10.24
N GLY A 424 0.11 -14.52 9.28
CA GLY A 424 -0.95 -13.62 8.83
C GLY A 424 -1.95 -13.27 9.93
N ASP A 425 -2.38 -14.25 10.71
CA ASP A 425 -3.25 -14.09 11.87
C ASP A 425 -2.60 -13.15 12.91
N ALA A 426 -1.36 -13.46 13.30
CA ALA A 426 -0.59 -12.62 14.23
C ALA A 426 -0.42 -11.17 13.71
N CYS A 427 -0.16 -10.97 12.42
CA CYS A 427 -0.07 -9.65 11.82
C CYS A 427 -1.41 -8.89 11.86
N SER A 428 -2.53 -9.54 11.55
CA SER A 428 -3.87 -8.92 11.59
C SER A 428 -4.29 -8.59 13.03
N ALA A 429 -4.02 -9.50 13.98
CA ALA A 429 -4.35 -9.34 15.39
C ALA A 429 -3.50 -8.30 16.13
N SER A 430 -2.25 -8.07 15.68
CA SER A 430 -1.29 -7.17 16.34
C SER A 430 -1.45 -5.68 15.96
N ARG A 431 -2.37 -5.32 15.06
CA ARG A 431 -2.53 -3.92 14.62
C ARG A 431 -3.12 -3.04 15.76
N PRO A 432 -2.50 -1.89 16.10
CA PRO A 432 -3.03 -0.93 17.06
C PRO A 432 -4.43 -0.45 16.64
N GLY A 433 -5.41 -0.66 17.52
CA GLY A 433 -6.84 -0.54 17.21
C GLY A 433 -7.64 -1.81 17.55
N ALA A 434 -6.98 -2.99 17.57
CA ALA A 434 -7.55 -4.28 18.00
C ALA A 434 -7.51 -4.50 19.53
N ARG A 435 -6.81 -3.63 20.27
CA ARG A 435 -6.82 -3.63 21.73
C ARG A 435 -7.43 -2.33 22.21
N ARG A 436 -8.62 -2.42 22.81
CA ARG A 436 -9.05 -1.44 23.81
C ARG A 436 -8.08 -1.53 24.99
N GLU A 437 -6.91 -0.92 24.88
CA GLU A 437 -6.02 -0.66 26.01
C GLU A 437 -6.75 0.07 27.15
N SER A 438 -7.88 0.74 26.87
CA SER A 438 -8.70 1.40 27.87
C SER A 438 -9.53 0.44 28.74
N LEU A 439 -10.04 -0.68 28.21
CA LEU A 439 -10.99 -1.52 28.97
C LEU A 439 -10.26 -2.52 29.86
N ASP A 440 -9.17 -3.13 29.39
CA ASP A 440 -8.34 -4.01 30.24
C ASP A 440 -7.59 -3.23 31.32
N ARG A 441 -7.04 -2.04 31.01
CA ARG A 441 -6.48 -1.17 32.06
C ARG A 441 -7.56 -0.70 33.03
N TYR A 442 -8.78 -0.48 32.55
CA TYR A 442 -9.90 -0.12 33.40
C TYR A 442 -10.30 -1.29 34.31
N ILE A 443 -10.45 -2.51 33.80
CA ILE A 443 -10.76 -3.70 34.60
C ILE A 443 -9.65 -3.94 35.62
N LYS A 444 -8.37 -3.98 35.19
CA LYS A 444 -7.23 -4.12 36.10
C LYS A 444 -7.19 -3.04 37.17
N ARG A 445 -7.52 -1.80 36.82
CA ARG A 445 -7.63 -0.70 37.79
C ARG A 445 -8.74 -0.91 38.80
N MET A 446 -9.91 -1.41 38.37
CA MET A 446 -11.01 -1.71 39.28
C MET A 446 -10.64 -2.87 40.20
N GLU A 447 -10.00 -3.91 39.65
CA GLU A 447 -9.50 -5.05 40.41
C GLU A 447 -8.41 -4.64 41.42
N GLU A 448 -7.50 -3.73 41.05
CA GLU A 448 -6.48 -3.17 41.94
C GLU A 448 -7.12 -2.38 43.11
N LEU A 449 -8.10 -1.52 42.82
CA LEU A 449 -8.86 -0.78 43.84
C LEU A 449 -9.58 -1.73 44.80
N GLU A 450 -10.21 -2.79 44.28
CA GLU A 450 -10.90 -3.79 45.10
C GLU A 450 -9.92 -4.64 45.92
N SER A 451 -8.77 -5.01 45.36
CA SER A 451 -7.75 -5.82 46.02
C SER A 451 -7.16 -5.10 47.22
N ILE A 452 -6.71 -3.85 47.03
CA ILE A 452 -6.17 -3.02 48.11
C ILE A 452 -7.19 -2.88 49.25
N ALA A 453 -8.46 -2.69 48.93
CA ALA A 453 -9.52 -2.58 49.93
C ALA A 453 -9.75 -3.89 50.70
N ARG A 454 -9.64 -5.07 50.05
CA ARG A 454 -9.81 -6.39 50.66
C ARG A 454 -8.69 -6.78 51.61
N GLU A 455 -7.50 -6.18 51.50
CA GLU A 455 -6.37 -6.43 52.40
C GLU A 455 -6.58 -5.88 53.82
N HIS A 456 -7.53 -4.94 54.00
CA HIS A 456 -7.83 -4.39 55.31
C HIS A 456 -8.66 -5.34 56.17
N ASN A 457 -8.27 -5.48 57.45
CA ASN A 457 -8.91 -6.38 58.38
C ASN A 457 -10.38 -5.99 58.64
N GLY A 458 -11.28 -6.97 58.52
CA GLY A 458 -12.72 -6.80 58.73
C GLY A 458 -13.53 -6.55 57.44
N VAL A 459 -12.87 -6.34 56.29
CA VAL A 459 -13.52 -6.22 54.98
C VAL A 459 -13.96 -7.59 54.48
N GLN A 460 -15.25 -7.73 54.16
CA GLN A 460 -15.81 -8.94 53.57
C GLN A 460 -15.89 -8.83 52.05
N GLN A 461 -16.27 -7.66 51.54
CA GLN A 461 -16.41 -7.41 50.10
C GLN A 461 -16.03 -5.95 49.81
N ALA A 462 -15.48 -5.71 48.63
CA ALA A 462 -15.20 -4.38 48.11
C ALA A 462 -15.57 -4.34 46.64
N TYR A 463 -16.24 -3.25 46.23
CA TYR A 463 -16.73 -3.02 44.89
C TYR A 463 -16.32 -1.63 44.42
N ALA A 464 -15.61 -1.55 43.30
CA ALA A 464 -15.37 -0.28 42.63
C ALA A 464 -16.56 0.06 41.72
N ILE A 465 -17.12 1.26 41.85
CA ILE A 465 -18.33 1.74 41.16
C ILE A 465 -18.00 3.08 40.46
N GLN A 466 -18.87 3.50 39.53
CA GLN A 466 -18.75 4.79 38.82
C GLN A 466 -17.38 5.00 38.17
N ALA A 467 -16.93 4.03 37.38
CA ALA A 467 -15.64 4.13 36.73
C ALA A 467 -14.43 4.29 37.67
N GLY A 468 -14.53 3.70 38.87
CA GLY A 468 -13.47 3.72 39.88
C GLY A 468 -13.36 5.05 40.61
N ARG A 469 -14.41 5.88 40.56
CA ARG A 469 -14.53 7.13 41.34
C ARG A 469 -15.21 6.92 42.69
N GLU A 470 -15.88 5.79 42.87
CA GLU A 470 -16.48 5.40 44.15
C GLU A 470 -16.05 3.97 44.49
N LEU A 471 -15.63 3.75 45.73
CA LEU A 471 -15.39 2.41 46.26
C LEU A 471 -16.37 2.15 47.40
N ARG A 472 -17.15 1.08 47.30
CA ARG A 472 -18.00 0.58 48.38
C ARG A 472 -17.40 -0.63 49.04
N VAL A 473 -17.22 -0.55 50.35
CA VAL A 473 -16.58 -1.60 51.15
C VAL A 473 -17.57 -2.09 52.18
N ILE A 474 -17.86 -3.39 52.17
CA ILE A 474 -18.75 -4.04 53.14
C ILE A 474 -17.87 -4.69 54.20
N ILE A 475 -18.08 -4.28 55.45
CA ILE A 475 -17.37 -4.83 56.60
C ILE A 475 -18.30 -5.69 57.45
N SER A 476 -17.73 -6.70 58.09
CA SER A 476 -18.46 -7.59 58.99
C SER A 476 -18.92 -6.84 60.24
N SER A 477 -20.23 -6.85 60.52
CA SER A 477 -20.78 -6.29 61.76
C SER A 477 -20.37 -7.05 63.04
N GLU A 478 -19.83 -8.26 62.91
CA GLU A 478 -19.37 -9.08 64.03
C GLU A 478 -17.92 -8.76 64.44
N LYS A 479 -17.11 -8.27 63.49
CA LYS A 479 -15.67 -8.05 63.66
C LYS A 479 -15.27 -6.57 63.72
N ALA A 480 -16.19 -5.66 63.40
CA ALA A 480 -15.95 -4.23 63.35
C ALA A 480 -17.15 -3.46 63.94
N ASP A 481 -16.84 -2.45 64.76
CA ASP A 481 -17.75 -1.43 65.26
C ASP A 481 -17.72 -0.16 64.38
N ASP A 482 -18.56 0.83 64.69
CA ASP A 482 -18.67 2.05 63.87
C ASP A 482 -17.37 2.88 63.88
N GLU A 483 -16.60 2.85 64.97
CA GLU A 483 -15.32 3.55 65.07
C GLU A 483 -14.23 2.90 64.21
N SER A 484 -14.14 1.57 64.23
CA SER A 484 -13.23 0.81 63.36
C SER A 484 -13.64 0.92 61.89
N ALA A 485 -14.93 0.99 61.57
CA ALA A 485 -15.42 1.26 60.21
C ALA A 485 -14.90 2.60 59.65
N ALA A 486 -14.98 3.66 60.45
CA ALA A 486 -14.46 4.98 60.08
C ALA A 486 -12.93 4.96 59.91
N LYS A 487 -12.23 4.20 60.75
CA LYS A 487 -10.78 4.01 60.64
C LYS A 487 -10.37 3.27 59.36
N VAL A 488 -11.10 2.22 58.98
CA VAL A 488 -10.89 1.47 57.74
C VAL A 488 -11.15 2.36 56.52
N ALA A 489 -12.22 3.15 56.52
CA ALA A 489 -12.52 4.10 55.43
C ALA A 489 -11.36 5.07 55.19
N ARG A 490 -10.81 5.64 56.27
CA ARG A 490 -9.67 6.58 56.20
C ARG A 490 -8.37 5.88 55.79
N ALA A 491 -8.14 4.64 56.24
CA ALA A 491 -6.96 3.87 55.89
C ALA A 491 -6.92 3.54 54.38
N ILE A 492 -8.05 3.08 53.82
CA ILE A 492 -8.18 2.77 52.39
C ILE A 492 -7.98 4.03 51.54
N ALA A 493 -8.61 5.13 51.91
CA ALA A 493 -8.47 6.40 51.19
C ALA A 493 -7.01 6.89 51.15
N LYS A 494 -6.29 6.77 52.27
CA LYS A 494 -4.88 7.14 52.36
C LYS A 494 -3.98 6.20 51.55
N GLN A 495 -4.26 4.90 51.57
CA GLN A 495 -3.50 3.93 50.79
C GLN A 495 -3.67 4.13 49.28
N PHE A 496 -4.86 4.54 48.82
CA PHE A 496 -5.07 4.95 47.44
C PHE A 496 -4.29 6.20 47.05
N GLU A 497 -4.20 7.19 47.94
CA GLU A 497 -3.41 8.41 47.72
C GLU A 497 -1.90 8.11 47.59
N GLU A 498 -1.40 7.13 48.34
CA GLU A 498 0.02 6.75 48.35
C GLU A 498 0.41 5.80 47.19
N GLN A 499 -0.48 4.87 46.81
CA GLN A 499 -0.15 3.78 45.89
C GLN A 499 -0.66 3.99 44.46
N LEU A 500 -1.67 4.84 44.25
CA LEU A 500 -2.32 5.01 42.95
C LEU A 500 -2.20 6.45 42.45
N THR A 501 -1.76 6.62 41.20
CA THR A 501 -1.77 7.93 40.54
C THR A 501 -3.13 8.15 39.87
N TYR A 502 -4.01 8.93 40.49
CA TYR A 502 -5.39 9.16 40.02
C TYR A 502 -5.67 10.64 39.70
N PRO A 503 -6.21 10.98 38.51
CA PRO A 503 -6.70 12.33 38.22
C PRO A 503 -8.12 12.53 38.79
N GLY A 504 -8.23 13.08 39.99
CA GLY A 504 -9.49 13.38 40.67
C GLY A 504 -9.65 12.68 42.03
N GLU A 505 -10.79 12.88 42.67
CA GLU A 505 -11.09 12.33 43.99
C GLU A 505 -11.76 10.96 43.88
N ILE A 506 -11.37 10.01 44.75
CA ILE A 506 -12.01 8.71 44.92
C ILE A 506 -12.82 8.73 46.22
N LYS A 507 -14.13 8.52 46.12
CA LYS A 507 -15.02 8.46 47.27
C LYS A 507 -15.04 7.04 47.87
N VAL A 508 -14.49 6.87 49.07
CA VAL A 508 -14.55 5.61 49.81
C VAL A 508 -15.76 5.61 50.76
N THR A 509 -16.66 4.64 50.58
CA THR A 509 -17.84 4.45 51.44
C THR A 509 -17.77 3.07 52.09
N VAL A 510 -17.70 3.04 53.42
CA VAL A 510 -17.71 1.80 54.19
C VAL A 510 -19.11 1.57 54.76
N ILE A 511 -19.66 0.38 54.54
CA ILE A 511 -20.99 -0.04 54.97
C ILE A 511 -20.82 -1.20 55.93
N ARG A 512 -21.33 -1.05 57.15
CA ARG A 512 -21.47 -2.14 58.11
C ARG A 512 -22.87 -2.74 57.94
N GLU A 513 -22.94 -3.99 57.50
CA GLU A 513 -24.22 -4.67 57.22
C GLU A 513 -24.44 -5.82 58.21
N SER A 514 -25.63 -5.93 58.77
CA SER A 514 -26.11 -7.09 59.53
C SER A 514 -27.38 -7.62 58.88
N ARG A 515 -27.41 -8.92 58.57
CA ARG A 515 -28.59 -9.58 57.96
C ARG A 515 -29.25 -10.50 58.97
N PHE A 516 -30.50 -10.23 59.29
CA PHE A 516 -31.35 -11.10 60.12
C PHE A 516 -32.42 -11.73 59.24
N THR A 517 -32.54 -13.06 59.27
CA THR A 517 -33.53 -13.80 58.46
C THR A 517 -34.38 -14.66 59.39
N GLU A 518 -35.69 -14.50 59.34
CA GLU A 518 -36.69 -15.26 60.10
C GLU A 518 -37.69 -15.89 59.13
N PHE A 519 -38.12 -17.11 59.42
CA PHE A 519 -39.11 -17.81 58.62
C PHE A 519 -40.35 -18.08 59.48
N ALA A 520 -41.48 -17.46 59.13
CA ALA A 520 -42.76 -17.77 59.74
C ALA A 520 -43.25 -19.14 59.23
N ARG A 521 -43.72 -20.00 60.13
CA ARG A 521 -44.42 -21.24 59.80
C ARG A 521 -45.90 -21.13 60.12
#